data_AF-A0A956KA07-F1
#
_entry.id   AF-A0A956KA07-F1
#
_cell.length_a   1.000
_cell.length_b   1.000
_cell.length_c   1.000
_cell.angle_alpha   90.00
_cell.angle_beta   90.00
_cell.angle_gamma   90.00
#
_symmetry.space_group_name_H-M   'P 1'
#
loop_
_entity.id
_entity.type
_entity.pdbx_description
1 polymer ?
#
loop_
_entity_poly.entity_id
_entity_poly.type
_entity_poly.pdbx_seq_one_letter_code
_entity_poly.pdbx_strand_id
1 'polypeptide(L)'
;MLRADPFGFSMPLLARSGRGSLAGALPEGARMLGSGAIASPGSELVVLVARPRHPARDVRSSADLLGAIRTETERLAEEYDLSGRVEVGFAGPHALAAEDADAIRRDLSRTTLIAAVAILVVFLWGFRGWRSLLAAALPLLVAVALTAGTAALVWGSLSTVAAAAAALLLGLGVDFAIVVLASEPEGQEESDPLWTALEQAGPGVVIGGLTTIATFGAFGAAHFRGLRELGWVVAVGVAWSLISVLLLLPALAGRPVPRRGSLRLGRWLIDTGLWRPRTMFGLWGAVVVVGVVLAPRVAFEGSLSGLRSSTTAAVRWQQRLSSLAGWDSTSMTLGIEASDGIEVQQAVHQAANVLAPLLGEELVAVSSPLVWLPGASEQRAGLAAFAGSGPNPSLRRDGEAALV
;
A
#
# COMPACT_ATOMS: atom_id res chain seq x y z
N MET A 1 -3.87 -27.43 -31.71
CA MET A 1 -3.59 -26.84 -33.04
C MET A 1 -3.69 -25.31 -33.00
N LEU A 2 -2.75 -24.64 -32.31
CA LEU A 2 -2.67 -23.16 -32.27
C LEU A 2 -1.21 -22.68 -32.34
N ARG A 3 -0.33 -23.52 -32.90
CA ARG A 3 1.10 -23.22 -33.02
C ARG A 3 1.52 -22.74 -34.41
N ALA A 4 0.58 -22.65 -35.34
CA ALA A 4 0.83 -22.13 -36.67
C ALA A 4 -0.50 -21.56 -37.24
N ASP A 5 -0.77 -20.29 -36.98
CA ASP A 5 -1.63 -19.49 -37.85
C ASP A 5 -0.74 -18.53 -38.65
N PRO A 6 -0.08 -19.01 -39.72
CA PRO A 6 0.84 -18.21 -40.51
C PRO A 6 0.16 -17.10 -41.32
N PHE A 7 -1.18 -17.05 -41.35
CA PHE A 7 -1.93 -16.10 -42.18
C PHE A 7 -2.90 -15.20 -41.39
N GLY A 8 -3.04 -15.38 -40.08
CA GLY A 8 -3.84 -14.50 -39.21
C GLY A 8 -5.35 -14.55 -39.46
N PHE A 9 -5.85 -15.60 -40.12
CA PHE A 9 -7.27 -15.70 -40.51
C PHE A 9 -8.18 -16.23 -39.40
N SER A 10 -7.62 -16.74 -38.30
CA SER A 10 -8.42 -17.29 -37.19
C SER A 10 -9.35 -16.25 -36.56
N MET A 11 -8.87 -15.02 -36.33
CA MET A 11 -9.63 -13.93 -35.71
C MET A 11 -10.85 -13.43 -36.52
N PRO A 12 -10.73 -13.10 -37.82
CA PRO A 12 -11.88 -12.63 -38.60
C PRO A 12 -12.95 -13.72 -38.86
N LEU A 13 -12.55 -14.99 -38.90
CA LEU A 13 -13.50 -16.12 -39.00
C LEU A 13 -14.25 -16.37 -37.69
N LEU A 14 -13.56 -16.25 -36.55
CA LEU A 14 -14.17 -16.33 -35.22
C LEU A 14 -15.21 -15.22 -34.99
N ALA A 15 -14.90 -13.98 -35.41
CA ALA A 15 -15.83 -12.85 -35.32
C ALA A 15 -17.14 -13.03 -36.12
N ARG A 16 -17.11 -13.80 -37.22
CA ARG A 16 -18.30 -14.09 -38.05
C ARG A 16 -19.15 -15.26 -37.56
N SER A 17 -18.59 -16.14 -36.73
CA SER A 17 -19.24 -17.39 -36.29
C SER A 17 -20.38 -17.22 -35.28
N GLY A 18 -20.71 -16.00 -34.85
CA GLY A 18 -21.69 -15.72 -33.79
C GLY A 18 -21.29 -16.23 -32.39
N ARG A 19 -20.20 -17.02 -32.29
CA ARG A 19 -19.60 -17.51 -31.04
C ARG A 19 -18.36 -16.73 -30.63
N GLY A 20 -17.86 -15.85 -31.50
CA GLY A 20 -16.65 -15.06 -31.30
C GLY A 20 -16.95 -13.65 -30.82
N SER A 21 -17.28 -13.53 -29.55
CA SER A 21 -17.18 -12.25 -28.87
C SER A 21 -15.96 -12.29 -27.95
N LEU A 22 -14.80 -11.89 -28.47
CA LEU A 22 -13.80 -11.24 -27.61
C LEU A 22 -14.41 -10.01 -26.91
N ALA A 23 -15.52 -9.48 -27.46
CA ALA A 23 -16.39 -8.48 -26.87
C ALA A 23 -17.32 -9.01 -25.75
N GLY A 24 -17.11 -10.23 -25.24
CA GLY A 24 -17.70 -10.66 -23.97
C GLY A 24 -16.82 -10.29 -22.76
N ALA A 25 -15.51 -10.09 -23.00
CA ALA A 25 -14.54 -9.61 -22.02
C ALA A 25 -14.15 -8.13 -22.26
N LEU A 26 -14.53 -7.57 -23.40
CA LEU A 26 -14.44 -6.15 -23.70
C LEU A 26 -15.88 -5.61 -23.69
N PRO A 27 -16.17 -4.48 -23.04
CA PRO A 27 -17.52 -3.94 -22.96
C PRO A 27 -18.07 -3.64 -24.35
N GLU A 28 -19.40 -3.59 -24.45
CA GLU A 28 -20.08 -3.35 -25.71
C GLU A 28 -19.45 -2.20 -26.50
N GLY A 29 -18.96 -2.52 -27.70
CA GLY A 29 -18.38 -1.56 -28.64
C GLY A 29 -16.86 -1.37 -28.59
N ALA A 30 -16.14 -1.96 -27.65
CA ALA A 30 -14.69 -1.90 -27.60
C ALA A 30 -14.03 -2.76 -28.71
N ARG A 31 -13.10 -2.18 -29.46
CA ARG A 31 -12.38 -2.86 -30.57
C ARG A 31 -10.92 -3.11 -30.20
N MET A 32 -10.47 -4.35 -30.29
CA MET A 32 -9.04 -4.69 -30.27
C MET A 32 -8.39 -4.36 -31.62
N LEU A 33 -7.41 -3.46 -31.60
CA LEU A 33 -6.47 -3.22 -32.69
C LEU A 33 -5.36 -4.27 -32.62
N GLY A 34 -4.81 -4.68 -33.77
CA GLY A 34 -3.92 -5.84 -33.93
C GLY A 34 -2.63 -5.86 -33.09
N SER A 35 -2.32 -4.79 -32.34
CA SER A 35 -1.22 -4.69 -31.39
C SER A 35 -1.62 -4.89 -29.91
N GLY A 36 -2.87 -5.25 -29.64
CA GLY A 36 -3.41 -5.34 -28.27
C GLY A 36 -3.94 -4.02 -27.72
N ALA A 37 -4.04 -2.99 -28.56
CA ALA A 37 -4.63 -1.70 -28.19
C ALA A 37 -6.16 -1.74 -28.25
N ILE A 38 -6.85 -1.20 -27.25
CA ILE A 38 -8.32 -1.19 -27.19
C ILE A 38 -8.84 0.25 -27.22
N ALA A 39 -9.82 0.51 -28.09
CA ALA A 39 -10.49 1.81 -28.20
C ALA A 39 -11.93 1.72 -27.68
N SER A 40 -12.35 2.69 -26.85
CA SER A 40 -13.71 2.82 -26.31
C SER A 40 -14.63 3.60 -27.26
N PRO A 41 -15.95 3.30 -27.34
CA PRO A 41 -16.88 4.08 -28.16
C PRO A 41 -17.02 5.51 -27.64
N GLY A 42 -16.79 6.51 -28.50
CA GLY A 42 -17.07 7.92 -28.19
C GLY A 42 -15.99 8.67 -27.39
N SER A 43 -14.90 8.01 -27.00
CA SER A 43 -13.75 8.66 -26.34
C SER A 43 -12.44 8.27 -27.01
N GLU A 44 -11.60 9.25 -27.30
CA GLU A 44 -10.23 9.20 -27.85
C GLU A 44 -9.21 8.47 -26.93
N LEU A 45 -9.63 7.40 -26.25
CA LEU A 45 -8.81 6.66 -25.30
C LEU A 45 -8.27 5.39 -25.97
N VAL A 46 -6.94 5.27 -26.01
CA VAL A 46 -6.23 4.08 -26.46
C VAL A 46 -5.51 3.45 -25.28
N VAL A 47 -5.81 2.18 -24.99
CA VAL A 47 -5.17 1.43 -23.91
C VAL A 47 -4.03 0.59 -24.47
N LEU A 48 -2.82 0.74 -23.93
CA LEU A 48 -1.68 -0.13 -24.23
C LEU A 48 -1.34 -1.01 -23.04
N VAL A 49 -1.29 -2.32 -23.25
CA VAL A 49 -1.08 -3.30 -22.19
C VAL A 49 0.35 -3.83 -22.26
N ALA A 50 1.19 -3.36 -21.34
CA ALA A 50 2.55 -3.86 -21.19
C ALA A 50 2.64 -4.85 -20.01
N ARG A 51 3.38 -5.94 -20.18
CA ARG A 51 3.68 -6.90 -19.11
C ARG A 51 5.15 -6.77 -18.70
N PRO A 52 5.45 -6.15 -17.55
CA PRO A 52 6.83 -6.06 -17.05
C PRO A 52 7.41 -7.44 -16.75
N ARG A 53 8.75 -7.56 -16.79
CA ARG A 53 9.46 -8.81 -16.44
C ARG A 53 9.45 -9.10 -14.94
N HIS A 54 9.49 -8.07 -14.11
CA HIS A 54 9.47 -8.17 -12.67
C HIS A 54 8.02 -8.09 -12.16
N PRO A 55 7.69 -8.73 -11.01
CA PRO A 55 6.35 -8.64 -10.42
C PRO A 55 6.11 -7.24 -9.81
N ALA A 56 4.84 -6.83 -9.70
CA ALA A 56 4.45 -5.53 -9.12
C ALA A 56 4.86 -5.33 -7.65
N ARG A 57 5.22 -6.41 -6.96
CA ARG A 57 5.78 -6.37 -5.60
C ARG A 57 7.20 -5.79 -5.58
N ASP A 58 7.91 -5.81 -6.71
CA ASP A 58 9.16 -5.08 -6.86
C ASP A 58 8.87 -3.62 -7.22
N VAL A 59 8.67 -2.83 -6.16
CA VAL A 59 8.34 -1.41 -6.25
C VAL A 59 9.45 -0.64 -6.96
N ARG A 60 10.72 -0.97 -6.71
CA ARG A 60 11.86 -0.23 -7.28
C ARG A 60 11.92 -0.42 -8.78
N SER A 61 11.89 -1.66 -9.26
CA SER A 61 11.85 -1.92 -10.71
C SER A 61 10.60 -1.33 -11.38
N SER A 62 9.46 -1.34 -10.69
CA SER A 62 8.23 -0.72 -11.20
C SER A 62 8.37 0.81 -11.31
N ALA A 63 8.93 1.46 -10.29
CA ALA A 63 9.17 2.90 -10.29
C ALA A 63 10.19 3.32 -11.36
N ASP A 64 11.29 2.58 -11.51
CA ASP A 64 12.32 2.85 -12.52
C ASP A 64 11.75 2.70 -13.94
N LEU A 65 10.95 1.65 -14.19
CA LEU A 65 10.30 1.42 -15.49
C LEU A 65 9.28 2.53 -15.82
N LEU A 66 8.41 2.87 -14.88
CA LEU A 66 7.40 3.91 -15.07
C LEU A 66 8.04 5.29 -15.26
N GLY A 67 9.13 5.57 -14.52
CA GLY A 67 9.93 6.77 -14.69
C GLY A 67 10.53 6.85 -16.09
N ALA A 68 11.15 5.77 -16.58
CA ALA A 68 11.72 5.71 -17.92
C ALA A 68 10.66 5.90 -19.02
N ILE A 69 9.50 5.25 -18.89
CA ILE A 69 8.40 5.44 -19.86
C ILE A 69 7.88 6.87 -19.81
N ARG A 70 7.66 7.43 -18.60
CA ARG A 70 7.17 8.81 -18.45
C ARG A 70 8.10 9.82 -19.10
N THR A 71 9.41 9.74 -18.83
CA THR A 71 10.41 10.62 -19.43
C THR A 71 10.37 10.55 -20.96
N GLU A 72 10.28 9.34 -21.52
CA GLU A 72 10.23 9.18 -22.99
C GLU A 72 8.91 9.68 -23.57
N THR A 73 7.78 9.49 -22.88
CA THR A 73 6.48 10.03 -23.32
C THR A 73 6.44 11.55 -23.26
N GLU A 74 7.04 12.17 -22.24
CA GLU A 74 7.16 13.64 -22.14
C GLU A 74 8.05 14.17 -23.27
N ARG A 75 9.19 13.51 -23.54
CA ARG A 75 10.08 13.85 -24.66
C ARG A 75 9.36 13.80 -26.01
N LEU A 76 8.60 12.74 -26.28
CA LEU A 76 7.82 12.60 -27.51
C LEU A 76 6.65 13.60 -27.57
N ALA A 77 6.01 13.92 -26.43
CA ALA A 77 4.95 14.91 -26.40
C ALA A 77 5.45 16.32 -26.75
N GLU A 78 6.68 16.65 -26.39
CA GLU A 78 7.35 17.89 -26.81
C GLU A 78 7.77 17.83 -28.29
N GLU A 79 8.40 16.75 -28.74
CA GLU A 79 8.88 16.58 -30.13
C GLU A 79 7.76 16.71 -31.17
N TYR A 80 6.57 16.21 -30.87
CA TYR A 80 5.41 16.21 -31.76
C TYR A 80 4.36 17.31 -31.46
N ASP A 81 4.65 18.25 -30.55
CA ASP A 81 3.72 19.32 -30.13
C ASP A 81 2.34 18.78 -29.66
N LEU A 82 2.38 17.72 -28.86
CA LEU A 82 1.22 17.04 -28.28
C LEU A 82 0.99 17.43 -26.81
N SER A 83 1.84 18.30 -26.26
CA SER A 83 1.78 18.78 -24.89
C SER A 83 0.42 19.42 -24.57
N GLY A 84 -0.29 18.88 -23.58
CA GLY A 84 -1.64 19.33 -23.21
C GLY A 84 -2.77 18.88 -24.15
N ARG A 85 -2.44 18.25 -25.29
CA ARG A 85 -3.42 17.65 -26.23
C ARG A 85 -3.63 16.17 -25.97
N VAL A 86 -2.57 15.48 -25.51
CA VAL A 86 -2.61 14.05 -25.18
C VAL A 86 -2.20 13.88 -23.72
N GLU A 87 -3.07 13.27 -22.91
CA GLU A 87 -2.77 12.90 -21.54
C GLU A 87 -2.41 11.42 -21.48
N VAL A 88 -1.21 11.11 -20.99
CA VAL A 88 -0.76 9.72 -20.79
C VAL A 88 -0.82 9.37 -19.31
N GLY A 89 -1.42 8.22 -19.01
CA GLY A 89 -1.56 7.73 -17.66
C GLY A 89 -1.19 6.26 -17.52
N PHE A 90 -0.79 5.90 -16.31
CA PHE A 90 -0.46 4.52 -15.95
C PHE A 90 -1.53 3.98 -15.01
N ALA A 91 -1.88 2.71 -15.18
CA ALA A 91 -2.83 2.01 -14.33
C ALA A 91 -2.33 0.59 -14.03
N GLY A 92 -3.06 -0.12 -13.17
CA GLY A 92 -2.75 -1.48 -12.78
C GLY A 92 -1.73 -1.60 -11.64
N PRO A 93 -1.40 -2.84 -11.23
CA PRO A 93 -0.70 -3.11 -9.99
C PRO A 93 0.69 -2.47 -9.87
N HIS A 94 1.43 -2.34 -10.97
CA HIS A 94 2.76 -1.74 -11.00
C HIS A 94 2.71 -0.22 -10.75
N ALA A 95 1.80 0.47 -11.44
CA ALA A 95 1.60 1.91 -11.29
C ALA A 95 1.13 2.25 -9.88
N LEU A 96 0.14 1.50 -9.41
CA LEU A 96 -0.38 1.64 -8.04
C LEU A 96 0.71 1.42 -6.99
N ALA A 97 1.48 0.32 -7.08
CA ALA A 97 2.51 0.03 -6.10
C ALA A 97 3.65 1.06 -6.07
N ALA A 98 4.08 1.55 -7.25
CA ALA A 98 5.11 2.56 -7.35
C ALA A 98 4.67 3.92 -6.80
N GLU A 99 3.48 4.39 -7.17
CA GLU A 99 2.98 5.68 -6.71
C GLU A 99 2.57 5.65 -5.23
N ASP A 100 1.98 4.55 -4.74
CA ASP A 100 1.67 4.38 -3.30
C ASP A 100 2.95 4.43 -2.46
N ALA A 101 4.01 3.74 -2.90
CA ALA A 101 5.29 3.75 -2.18
C ALA A 101 5.95 5.15 -2.19
N ASP A 102 5.86 5.87 -3.31
CA ASP A 102 6.37 7.25 -3.40
C ASP A 102 5.56 8.22 -2.53
N ALA A 103 4.24 8.10 -2.53
CA ALA A 103 3.35 8.88 -1.66
C ALA A 103 3.68 8.64 -0.18
N ILE A 104 3.77 7.38 0.25
CA ILE A 104 4.16 7.04 1.62
C ILE A 104 5.55 7.61 1.94
N ARG A 105 6.54 7.48 1.05
CA ARG A 105 7.88 8.02 1.29
C ARG A 105 7.87 9.54 1.47
N ARG A 106 7.11 10.27 0.65
CA ARG A 106 6.94 11.72 0.76
C ARG A 106 6.22 12.12 2.04
N ASP A 107 5.18 11.39 2.42
CA ASP A 107 4.44 11.67 3.65
C ASP A 107 5.27 11.39 4.89
N LEU A 108 6.08 10.32 4.88
CA LEU A 108 7.03 10.02 5.95
C LEU A 108 8.10 11.10 6.08
N SER A 109 8.69 11.58 4.98
CA SER A 109 9.70 12.65 5.04
C SER A 109 9.09 13.97 5.55
N ARG A 110 7.90 14.34 5.06
CA ARG A 110 7.15 15.51 5.52
C ARG A 110 6.78 15.42 7.00
N THR A 111 6.22 14.28 7.42
CA THR A 111 5.78 14.07 8.81
C THR A 111 6.98 14.08 9.76
N THR A 112 8.11 13.47 9.36
CA THR A 112 9.36 13.50 10.14
C THR A 112 9.86 14.93 10.31
N LEU A 113 9.86 15.73 9.24
CA LEU A 113 10.27 17.14 9.30
C LEU A 113 9.33 17.96 10.19
N ILE A 114 8.01 17.80 10.02
CA ILE A 114 7.00 18.48 10.84
C ILE A 114 7.16 18.11 12.31
N ALA A 115 7.36 16.82 12.62
CA ALA A 115 7.58 16.33 13.98
C ALA A 115 8.86 16.93 14.58
N ALA A 116 9.98 16.93 13.83
CA ALA A 116 11.24 17.51 14.30
C ALA A 116 11.10 19.02 14.61
N VAL A 117 10.42 19.77 13.74
CA VAL A 117 10.14 21.21 13.96
C VAL A 117 9.21 21.41 15.15
N ALA A 118 8.15 20.61 15.27
CA ALA A 118 7.22 20.69 16.38
C ALA A 118 7.90 20.40 17.73
N ILE A 119 8.72 19.35 17.79
CA ILE A 119 9.54 19.01 18.96
C ILE A 119 10.46 20.18 19.30
N LEU A 120 11.16 20.75 18.31
CA LEU A 120 12.04 21.90 18.52
C LEU A 120 11.27 23.11 19.09
N VAL A 121 10.08 23.41 18.57
CA VAL A 121 9.24 24.52 19.04
C VAL A 121 8.78 24.29 20.48
N VAL A 122 8.26 23.09 20.79
CA VAL A 122 7.84 22.73 22.16
C VAL A 122 9.01 22.79 23.12
N PHE A 123 10.18 22.29 22.70
CA PHE A 123 11.37 22.28 23.51
C PHE A 123 11.88 23.70 23.79
N LEU A 124 12.03 24.54 22.78
CA LEU A 124 12.40 25.96 22.93
C LEU A 124 11.39 26.75 23.76
N TRP A 125 10.12 26.32 23.73
CA TRP A 125 9.08 26.91 24.56
C TRP A 125 9.24 26.53 26.04
N GLY A 126 9.45 25.24 26.34
CA GLY A 126 9.59 24.72 27.70
C GLY A 126 10.93 25.06 28.37
N PHE A 127 12.02 25.00 27.62
CA PHE A 127 13.40 25.11 28.10
C PHE A 127 14.12 26.31 27.45
N ARG A 128 14.56 27.30 28.25
CA ARG A 128 15.16 28.55 27.74
C ARG A 128 16.66 28.46 27.42
N GLY A 129 17.13 27.38 26.80
CA GLY A 129 18.57 27.21 26.55
C GLY A 129 18.93 26.21 25.46
N TRP A 130 19.82 26.62 24.55
CA TRP A 130 20.38 25.77 23.50
C TRP A 130 21.14 24.55 24.07
N ARG A 131 21.71 24.66 25.27
CA ARG A 131 22.41 23.55 25.94
C ARG A 131 21.46 22.41 26.30
N SER A 132 20.29 22.71 26.88
CA SER A 132 19.28 21.69 27.18
C SER A 132 18.76 21.03 25.91
N LEU A 133 18.61 21.80 24.83
CA LEU A 133 18.21 21.27 23.53
C LEU A 133 19.23 20.28 23.00
N LEU A 134 20.52 20.63 23.02
CA LEU A 134 21.58 19.71 22.63
C LEU A 134 21.64 18.48 23.56
N ALA A 135 21.47 18.68 24.87
CA ALA A 135 21.47 17.59 25.84
C ALA A 135 20.33 16.60 25.61
N ALA A 136 19.16 17.04 25.13
CA ALA A 136 18.05 16.16 24.76
C ALA A 136 18.18 15.58 23.33
N ALA A 137 18.64 16.39 22.37
CA ALA A 137 18.71 16.01 20.97
C ALA A 137 19.87 15.05 20.68
N LEU A 138 21.04 15.23 21.30
CA LEU A 138 22.20 14.38 21.01
C LEU A 138 21.98 12.90 21.38
N PRO A 139 21.47 12.56 22.59
CA PRO A 139 21.15 11.18 22.93
C PRO A 139 20.11 10.56 21.99
N LEU A 140 19.13 11.34 21.54
CA LEU A 140 18.14 10.90 20.57
C LEU A 140 18.77 10.61 19.20
N LEU A 141 19.63 11.50 18.70
CA LEU A 141 20.32 11.29 17.42
C LEU A 141 21.23 10.06 17.47
N VAL A 142 21.93 9.85 18.59
CA VAL A 142 22.73 8.63 18.83
C VAL A 142 21.82 7.40 18.83
N ALA A 143 20.69 7.43 19.52
CA ALA A 143 19.75 6.33 19.55
C ALA A 143 19.19 6.00 18.16
N VAL A 144 18.83 7.02 17.36
CA VAL A 144 18.36 6.84 15.98
C VAL A 144 19.45 6.23 15.11
N ALA A 145 20.70 6.69 15.23
CA ALA A 145 21.83 6.13 14.49
C ALA A 145 22.11 4.66 14.88
N LEU A 146 22.08 4.33 16.17
CA LEU A 146 22.24 2.96 16.66
C LEU A 146 21.09 2.05 16.22
N THR A 147 19.87 2.59 16.16
CA THR A 147 18.70 1.87 15.64
C THR A 147 18.86 1.58 14.16
N ALA A 148 19.25 2.57 13.36
CA ALA A 148 19.51 2.39 11.93
C ALA A 148 20.64 1.38 11.68
N GLY A 149 21.71 1.44 12.47
CA GLY A 149 22.82 0.48 12.42
C GLY A 149 22.38 -0.94 12.79
N THR A 150 21.61 -1.08 13.87
CA THR A 150 21.04 -2.39 14.27
C THR A 150 20.12 -2.91 13.18
N ALA A 151 19.32 -2.03 12.56
CA ALA A 151 18.40 -2.44 11.52
C ALA A 151 19.11 -2.89 10.23
N ALA A 152 20.19 -2.21 9.86
CA ALA A 152 21.04 -2.62 8.75
C ALA A 152 21.69 -3.99 8.98
N LEU A 153 22.08 -4.30 10.23
CA LEU A 153 22.70 -5.58 10.59
C LEU A 153 21.70 -6.73 10.69
N VAL A 154 20.51 -6.49 11.24
CA VAL A 154 19.53 -7.55 11.53
C VAL A 154 18.55 -7.80 10.38
N TRP A 155 18.04 -6.74 9.74
CA TRP A 155 17.01 -6.88 8.69
C TRP A 155 17.55 -6.64 7.28
N GLY A 156 18.61 -5.84 7.12
CA GLY A 156 19.25 -5.50 5.84
C GLY A 156 18.39 -4.60 4.93
N SER A 157 17.09 -4.89 4.81
CA SER A 157 16.08 -4.07 4.12
C SER A 157 14.88 -3.89 5.03
N LEU A 158 14.35 -2.67 5.06
CA LEU A 158 13.13 -2.34 5.80
C LEU A 158 11.98 -2.11 4.82
N SER A 159 10.79 -2.56 5.18
CA SER A 159 9.57 -2.20 4.47
C SER A 159 9.26 -0.71 4.56
N THR A 160 8.47 -0.21 3.60
CA THR A 160 8.00 1.20 3.60
C THR A 160 7.25 1.56 4.87
N VAL A 161 6.54 0.60 5.48
CA VAL A 161 5.84 0.79 6.76
C VAL A 161 6.84 0.94 7.91
N ALA A 162 7.90 0.12 7.95
CA ALA A 162 8.93 0.21 8.97
C ALA A 162 9.74 1.52 8.89
N ALA A 163 9.80 2.20 7.75
CA ALA A 163 10.39 3.54 7.64
C ALA A 163 9.66 4.59 8.51
N ALA A 164 8.39 4.36 8.87
CA ALA A 164 7.66 5.20 9.83
C ALA A 164 8.26 5.17 11.25
N ALA A 165 9.05 4.16 11.58
CA ALA A 165 9.71 4.04 12.88
C ALA A 165 10.57 5.26 13.20
N ALA A 166 11.23 5.86 12.21
CA ALA A 166 12.09 7.03 12.44
C ALA A 166 11.30 8.22 13.02
N ALA A 167 10.12 8.53 12.46
CA ALA A 167 9.27 9.60 12.95
C ALA A 167 8.71 9.31 14.35
N LEU A 168 8.32 8.05 14.60
CA LEU A 168 7.84 7.60 15.91
C LEU A 168 8.94 7.70 16.97
N LEU A 169 10.17 7.29 16.64
CA LEU A 169 11.30 7.32 17.55
C LEU A 169 11.71 8.74 17.92
N LEU A 170 11.60 9.71 17.00
CA LEU A 170 11.86 11.11 17.32
C LEU A 170 10.92 11.64 18.42
N GLY A 171 9.63 11.29 18.34
CA GLY A 171 8.64 11.68 19.36
C GLY A 171 8.82 10.91 20.66
N LEU A 172 8.82 9.58 20.60
CA LEU A 172 8.88 8.73 21.80
C LEU A 172 10.22 8.82 22.53
N GLY A 173 11.31 8.99 21.79
CA GLY A 173 12.65 8.99 22.37
C GLY A 173 13.04 10.30 23.05
N VAL A 174 12.53 11.44 22.57
CA VAL A 174 12.80 12.73 23.22
C VAL A 174 12.11 12.86 24.58
N ASP A 175 10.98 12.17 24.77
CA ASP A 175 10.19 12.21 25.99
C ASP A 175 11.00 11.80 27.24
N PHE A 176 11.86 10.79 27.13
CA PHE A 176 12.72 10.37 28.25
C PHE A 176 13.66 11.49 28.69
N ALA A 177 14.27 12.19 27.73
CA ALA A 177 15.14 13.33 28.04
C ALA A 177 14.34 14.51 28.60
N ILE A 178 13.11 14.74 28.12
CA ILE A 178 12.25 15.82 28.62
C ILE A 178 11.80 15.54 30.05
N VAL A 179 11.43 14.31 30.40
CA VAL A 179 10.99 13.96 31.76
C VAL A 179 12.12 14.17 32.77
N VAL A 180 13.33 13.67 32.49
CA VAL A 180 14.50 13.93 33.35
C VAL A 180 14.84 15.43 33.34
N LEU A 181 14.85 16.03 32.14
CA LEU A 181 14.83 17.46 31.80
C LEU A 181 13.96 18.31 32.72
N ALA A 182 12.75 17.85 33.00
CA ALA A 182 11.71 18.56 33.72
C ALA A 182 11.74 18.30 35.24
N SER A 183 12.42 17.24 35.67
CA SER A 183 12.55 16.86 37.07
C SER A 183 13.76 17.46 37.78
N GLU A 184 14.67 18.14 37.07
CA GLU A 184 15.74 18.90 37.76
C GLU A 184 15.13 19.95 38.70
N PRO A 185 15.57 20.05 39.96
CA PRO A 185 15.09 21.05 40.89
C PRO A 185 15.50 22.45 40.48
N GLU A 186 14.63 23.44 40.72
CA GLU A 186 14.91 24.85 40.45
C GLU A 186 15.68 25.47 41.64
N GLY A 187 16.96 25.79 41.47
CA GLY A 187 17.77 26.47 42.49
C GLY A 187 19.27 26.19 42.39
N GLN A 188 20.09 26.95 43.13
CA GLN A 188 21.55 26.77 43.21
C GLN A 188 21.99 25.88 44.39
N GLU A 189 21.05 25.32 45.16
CA GLU A 189 21.36 24.70 46.46
C GLU A 189 21.78 23.23 46.39
N GLU A 190 21.60 22.55 45.25
CA GLU A 190 22.07 21.17 45.07
C GLU A 190 23.40 21.11 44.31
N SER A 191 24.31 20.27 44.81
CA SER A 191 25.63 20.04 44.22
C SER A 191 25.57 19.35 42.85
N ASP A 192 24.51 18.59 42.57
CA ASP A 192 24.25 17.95 41.27
C ASP A 192 22.72 17.81 41.00
N PRO A 193 22.07 18.87 40.48
CA PRO A 193 20.61 18.89 40.25
C PRO A 193 20.11 17.81 39.29
N LEU A 194 20.96 17.36 38.37
CA LEU A 194 20.59 16.35 37.40
C LEU A 194 20.63 14.95 37.99
N TRP A 195 21.59 14.67 38.88
CA TRP A 195 21.61 13.42 39.63
C TRP A 195 20.35 13.27 40.48
N THR A 196 19.92 14.34 41.16
CA THR A 196 18.65 14.37 41.88
C THR A 196 17.46 14.12 40.95
N ALA A 197 17.45 14.72 39.75
CA ALA A 197 16.42 14.47 38.75
C ALA A 197 16.35 13.00 38.33
N LEU A 198 17.50 12.36 38.13
CA LEU A 198 17.59 10.95 37.79
C LEU A 198 17.14 10.03 38.92
N GLU A 199 17.48 10.35 40.17
CA GLU A 199 17.00 9.57 41.33
C GLU A 199 15.47 9.65 41.46
N GLN A 200 14.88 10.82 41.19
CA GLN A 200 13.43 11.01 41.29
C GLN A 200 12.65 10.46 40.09
N ALA A 201 13.10 10.75 38.86
CA ALA A 201 12.37 10.46 37.63
C ALA A 201 12.86 9.20 36.92
N GLY A 202 14.11 8.78 37.13
CA GLY A 202 14.74 7.64 36.47
C GLY A 202 13.95 6.34 36.56
N PRO A 203 13.45 5.92 37.75
CA PRO A 203 12.62 4.73 37.85
C PRO A 203 11.35 4.80 36.99
N GLY A 204 10.70 5.96 36.95
CA GLY A 204 9.52 6.20 36.11
C GLY A 204 9.84 6.16 34.62
N VAL A 205 10.98 6.74 34.23
CA VAL A 205 11.48 6.74 32.84
C VAL A 205 11.83 5.31 32.38
N VAL A 206 12.48 4.51 33.23
CA VAL A 206 12.82 3.11 32.93
C VAL A 206 11.57 2.26 32.79
N ILE A 207 10.61 2.36 33.72
CA ILE A 207 9.35 1.61 33.65
C ILE A 207 8.56 2.03 32.41
N GLY A 208 8.44 3.33 32.16
CA GLY A 208 7.80 3.87 30.95
C GLY A 208 8.46 3.32 29.68
N GLY A 209 9.78 3.37 29.59
CA GLY A 209 10.54 2.81 28.48
C GLY A 209 10.29 1.31 28.28
N LEU A 210 10.32 0.51 29.35
CA LEU A 210 10.06 -0.93 29.30
C LEU A 210 8.63 -1.25 28.82
N THR A 211 7.63 -0.49 29.27
CA THR A 211 6.25 -0.69 28.80
C THR A 211 6.08 -0.36 27.31
N THR A 212 6.78 0.68 26.83
CA THR A 212 6.80 1.03 25.40
C THR A 212 7.51 -0.05 24.58
N ILE A 213 8.66 -0.56 25.05
CA ILE A 213 9.38 -1.68 24.44
C ILE A 213 8.47 -2.92 24.36
N ALA A 214 7.74 -3.25 25.43
CA ALA A 214 6.82 -4.38 25.45
C ALA A 214 5.67 -4.20 24.45
N THR A 215 5.11 -3.00 24.34
CA THR A 215 4.01 -2.67 23.41
C THR A 215 4.44 -2.86 21.95
N PHE A 216 5.57 -2.27 21.55
CA PHE A 216 6.08 -2.44 20.18
C PHE A 216 6.69 -3.83 19.94
N GLY A 217 7.23 -4.47 20.97
CA GLY A 217 7.66 -5.87 20.93
C GLY A 217 6.50 -6.81 20.62
N ALA A 218 5.30 -6.55 21.15
CA ALA A 218 4.09 -7.31 20.81
C ALA A 218 3.72 -7.19 19.32
N PHE A 219 3.94 -6.02 18.70
CA PHE A 219 3.75 -5.85 17.25
C PHE A 219 4.76 -6.71 16.45
N GLY A 220 5.94 -6.96 17.04
CA GLY A 220 6.93 -7.90 16.53
C GLY A 220 6.47 -9.36 16.43
N ALA A 221 5.35 -9.73 17.07
CA ALA A 221 4.72 -11.05 16.93
C ALA A 221 3.73 -11.13 15.75
N ALA A 222 3.48 -10.02 15.04
CA ALA A 222 2.54 -10.01 13.92
C ALA A 222 3.04 -10.84 12.73
N HIS A 223 2.11 -11.49 12.02
CA HIS A 223 2.40 -12.21 10.77
C HIS A 223 2.61 -11.25 9.59
N PHE A 224 2.00 -10.07 9.66
CA PHE A 224 2.18 -9.04 8.64
C PHE A 224 3.58 -8.41 8.76
N ARG A 225 4.43 -8.69 7.77
CA ARG A 225 5.85 -8.29 7.74
C ARG A 225 6.08 -6.82 8.05
N GLY A 226 5.24 -5.92 7.51
CA GLY A 226 5.37 -4.48 7.74
C GLY A 226 5.18 -4.08 9.21
N LEU A 227 4.18 -4.67 9.88
CA LEU A 227 3.91 -4.38 11.30
C LEU A 227 4.95 -5.04 12.21
N ARG A 228 5.41 -6.24 11.85
CA ARG A 228 6.48 -6.94 12.57
C ARG A 228 7.79 -6.18 12.55
N GLU A 229 8.23 -5.72 11.38
CA GLU A 229 9.45 -4.93 11.24
C GLU A 229 9.32 -3.59 11.97
N LEU A 230 8.19 -2.89 11.80
CA LEU A 230 7.91 -1.65 12.53
C LEU A 230 8.01 -1.85 14.05
N GLY A 231 7.37 -2.90 14.58
CA GLY A 231 7.37 -3.23 16.00
C GLY A 231 8.78 -3.46 16.55
N TRP A 232 9.56 -4.33 15.92
CA TRP A 232 10.92 -4.60 16.37
C TRP A 232 11.86 -3.40 16.24
N VAL A 233 11.79 -2.65 15.14
CA VAL A 233 12.64 -1.46 14.94
C VAL A 233 12.33 -0.40 15.99
N VAL A 234 11.04 -0.13 16.27
CA VAL A 234 10.67 0.83 17.31
C VAL A 234 11.05 0.32 18.70
N ALA A 235 10.82 -0.95 19.02
CA ALA A 235 11.19 -1.52 20.32
C ALA A 235 12.71 -1.40 20.59
N VAL A 236 13.54 -1.77 19.59
CA VAL A 236 15.00 -1.60 19.66
C VAL A 236 15.39 -0.13 19.77
N GLY A 237 14.74 0.75 19.02
CA GLY A 237 15.06 2.17 19.07
C GLY A 237 14.66 2.86 20.37
N VAL A 238 13.57 2.44 20.99
CA VAL A 238 13.19 2.89 22.33
C VAL A 238 14.19 2.38 23.36
N ALA A 239 14.66 1.14 23.25
CA ALA A 239 15.73 0.62 24.11
C ALA A 239 17.03 1.43 23.96
N TRP A 240 17.45 1.72 22.73
CA TRP A 240 18.62 2.58 22.49
C TRP A 240 18.42 4.01 22.98
N SER A 241 17.21 4.55 22.87
CA SER A 241 16.87 5.87 23.37
C SER A 241 16.96 5.93 24.90
N LEU A 242 16.38 4.95 25.59
CA LEU A 242 16.48 4.84 27.05
C LEU A 242 17.94 4.75 27.51
N ILE A 243 18.73 3.87 26.90
CA ILE A 243 20.15 3.72 27.22
C ILE A 243 20.92 5.02 26.95
N SER A 244 20.70 5.63 25.78
CA SER A 244 21.39 6.86 25.39
C SER A 244 21.06 8.00 26.33
N VAL A 245 19.80 8.16 26.74
CA VAL A 245 19.40 9.21 27.70
C VAL A 245 20.04 8.97 29.06
N LEU A 246 19.97 7.77 29.61
CA LEU A 246 20.55 7.49 30.93
C LEU A 246 22.07 7.66 30.98
N LEU A 247 22.79 7.39 29.88
CA LEU A 247 24.24 7.47 29.82
C LEU A 247 24.77 8.84 29.36
N LEU A 248 24.16 9.42 28.33
CA LEU A 248 24.67 10.63 27.68
C LEU A 248 24.08 11.90 28.27
N LEU A 249 22.84 11.87 28.76
CA LEU A 249 22.21 13.06 29.34
C LEU A 249 23.05 13.61 30.51
N PRO A 250 23.57 12.78 31.45
CA PRO A 250 24.46 13.25 32.52
C PRO A 250 25.76 13.89 32.07
N ALA A 251 26.33 13.39 30.98
CA ALA A 251 27.57 13.92 30.44
C ALA A 251 27.37 15.25 29.69
N LEU A 252 26.16 15.53 29.22
CA LEU A 252 25.85 16.65 28.33
C LEU A 252 25.06 17.77 29.00
N ALA A 253 24.23 17.43 29.98
CA ALA A 253 23.48 18.39 30.76
C ALA A 253 24.46 19.17 31.66
N GLY A 254 24.56 20.46 31.39
CA GLY A 254 25.39 21.39 32.17
C GLY A 254 24.59 22.00 33.32
N ARG A 255 24.84 23.28 33.61
CA ARG A 255 24.08 24.00 34.64
C ARG A 255 22.57 23.98 34.34
N PRO A 256 21.72 23.81 35.36
CA PRO A 256 20.26 23.80 35.21
C PRO A 256 19.82 25.10 34.53
N VAL A 257 18.97 24.97 33.51
CA VAL A 257 18.48 26.09 32.73
C VAL A 257 17.12 26.52 33.30
N PRO A 258 16.89 27.82 33.54
CA PRO A 258 15.61 28.30 34.04
C PRO A 258 14.47 27.89 33.11
N ARG A 259 13.45 27.22 33.66
CA ARG A 259 12.24 26.83 32.94
C ARG A 259 11.24 27.98 32.89
N ARG A 260 10.32 27.97 31.92
CA ARG A 260 9.17 28.88 31.96
C ARG A 260 8.26 28.46 33.12
N GLY A 261 7.91 29.42 34.00
CA GLY A 261 6.97 29.18 35.10
C GLY A 261 5.63 28.64 34.62
N SER A 262 4.94 27.90 35.49
CA SER A 262 3.73 27.13 35.19
C SER A 262 2.72 27.90 34.32
N LEU A 263 2.12 27.19 33.35
CA LEU A 263 1.01 27.73 32.57
C LEU A 263 -0.12 28.13 33.52
N ARG A 264 -0.53 29.41 33.49
CA ARG A 264 -1.69 29.94 34.25
C ARG A 264 -2.98 29.16 33.98
N LEU A 265 -3.03 28.40 32.88
CA LEU A 265 -4.13 27.52 32.51
C LEU A 265 -4.43 26.47 33.59
N GLY A 266 -3.40 25.86 34.19
CA GLY A 266 -3.58 24.85 35.23
C GLY A 266 -4.26 25.43 36.47
N ARG A 267 -3.85 26.64 36.86
CA ARG A 267 -4.46 27.37 37.98
C ARG A 267 -5.90 27.78 37.68
N TRP A 268 -6.16 28.29 36.47
CA TRP A 268 -7.51 28.63 36.02
C TRP A 268 -8.47 27.42 35.98
N LEU A 269 -7.98 26.23 35.59
CA LEU A 269 -8.75 24.97 35.62
C LEU A 269 -9.05 24.50 37.06
N ILE A 270 -8.13 24.72 37.99
CA ILE A 270 -8.37 24.46 39.42
C ILE A 270 -9.43 25.42 39.96
N ASP A 271 -9.33 26.71 39.62
CA ASP A 271 -10.20 27.77 40.11
C ASP A 271 -11.65 27.65 39.62
N THR A 272 -11.87 27.05 38.44
CA THR A 272 -13.22 26.81 37.87
C THR A 272 -14.00 25.67 38.56
N GLY A 273 -13.40 24.96 39.53
CA GLY A 273 -14.08 23.92 40.31
C GLY A 273 -14.40 22.63 39.55
N LEU A 274 -14.01 22.53 38.28
CA LEU A 274 -14.09 21.34 37.44
C LEU A 274 -13.31 20.15 38.03
N TRP A 275 -12.25 20.43 38.81
CA TRP A 275 -11.42 19.45 39.50
C TRP A 275 -12.01 18.88 40.81
N ARG A 276 -13.26 19.20 41.17
CA ARG A 276 -13.92 18.51 42.30
C ARG A 276 -14.12 17.03 41.93
N PRO A 277 -13.76 16.06 42.80
CA PRO A 277 -13.81 14.64 42.44
C PRO A 277 -15.16 14.19 41.90
N ARG A 278 -16.27 14.64 42.52
CA ARG A 278 -17.64 14.27 42.11
C ARG A 278 -18.02 14.78 40.73
N THR A 279 -17.65 16.01 40.38
CA THR A 279 -17.94 16.57 39.05
C THR A 279 -17.08 15.90 37.98
N MET A 280 -15.82 15.60 38.30
CA MET A 280 -14.92 14.87 37.39
C MET A 280 -15.42 13.44 37.11
N PHE A 281 -15.79 12.68 38.14
CA PHE A 281 -16.32 11.33 37.95
C PHE A 281 -17.67 11.34 37.21
N GLY A 282 -18.54 12.30 37.50
CA GLY A 282 -19.82 12.45 36.78
C GLY A 282 -19.61 12.79 35.30
N LEU A 283 -18.73 13.76 35.01
CA LEU A 283 -18.43 14.19 33.65
C LEU A 283 -17.75 13.08 32.84
N TRP A 284 -16.67 12.49 33.36
CA TRP A 284 -15.98 11.39 32.68
C TRP A 284 -16.85 10.13 32.58
N GLY A 285 -17.68 9.85 33.59
CA GLY A 285 -18.68 8.79 33.52
C GLY A 285 -19.67 9.01 32.39
N ALA A 286 -20.19 10.24 32.24
CA ALA A 286 -21.06 10.59 31.13
C ALA A 286 -20.35 10.46 29.77
N VAL A 287 -19.11 10.92 29.65
CA VAL A 287 -18.29 10.76 28.43
C VAL A 287 -18.10 9.29 28.07
N VAL A 288 -17.80 8.43 29.05
CA VAL A 288 -17.67 6.98 28.85
C VAL A 288 -18.99 6.37 28.42
N VAL A 289 -20.11 6.71 29.08
CA VAL A 289 -21.45 6.21 28.72
C VAL A 289 -21.80 6.62 27.28
N VAL A 290 -21.59 7.88 26.91
CA VAL A 290 -21.81 8.35 25.53
C VAL A 290 -20.93 7.58 24.56
N GLY A 291 -19.65 7.38 24.87
CA GLY A 291 -18.74 6.58 24.06
C GLY A 291 -19.22 5.15 23.86
N VAL A 292 -19.65 4.47 24.92
CA VAL A 292 -20.17 3.10 24.87
C VAL A 292 -21.48 3.01 24.09
N VAL A 293 -22.38 3.99 24.24
CA VAL A 293 -23.65 4.03 23.49
C VAL A 293 -23.41 4.31 22.00
N LEU A 294 -22.39 5.08 21.64
CA LEU A 294 -22.05 5.39 20.26
C LEU A 294 -21.15 4.32 19.60
N ALA A 295 -20.40 3.53 20.38
CA ALA A 295 -19.47 2.53 19.87
C ALA A 295 -20.10 1.53 18.86
N PRO A 296 -21.34 1.04 19.02
CA PRO A 296 -21.97 0.14 18.05
C PRO A 296 -22.21 0.76 16.67
N ARG A 297 -22.12 2.09 16.52
CA ARG A 297 -22.29 2.77 15.23
C ARG A 297 -21.02 2.76 14.38
N VAL A 298 -19.89 2.31 14.91
CA VAL A 298 -18.64 2.24 14.16
C VAL A 298 -18.70 1.05 13.19
N ALA A 299 -18.85 1.36 11.90
CA ALA A 299 -18.76 0.37 10.83
C ALA A 299 -17.30 0.02 10.52
N PHE A 300 -17.03 -1.23 10.16
CA PHE A 300 -15.70 -1.67 9.75
C PHE A 300 -15.53 -1.47 8.24
N GLU A 301 -14.51 -0.71 7.84
CA GLU A 301 -14.16 -0.52 6.43
C GLU A 301 -13.58 -1.82 5.87
N GLY A 302 -14.40 -2.58 5.14
CA GLY A 302 -13.99 -3.86 4.55
C GLY A 302 -13.29 -3.72 3.19
N SER A 303 -13.33 -2.54 2.55
CA SER A 303 -12.75 -2.35 1.22
C SER A 303 -11.26 -2.01 1.30
N LEU A 304 -10.42 -2.80 0.63
CA LEU A 304 -8.99 -2.49 0.48
C LEU A 304 -8.77 -1.19 -0.30
N SER A 305 -9.74 -0.81 -1.14
CA SER A 305 -9.73 0.44 -1.91
C SER A 305 -9.86 1.67 -1.00
N GLY A 306 -10.64 1.59 0.07
CA GLY A 306 -10.81 2.67 1.06
C GLY A 306 -9.54 2.96 1.89
N LEU A 307 -8.62 2.00 1.96
CA LEU A 307 -7.32 2.17 2.65
C LEU A 307 -6.27 2.89 1.78
N ARG A 308 -6.55 3.11 0.49
CA ARG A 308 -5.63 3.77 -0.44
C ARG A 308 -5.95 5.26 -0.54
N SER A 309 -4.94 6.06 -0.86
CA SER A 309 -5.16 7.47 -1.20
C SER A 309 -5.94 7.57 -2.52
N SER A 310 -7.15 8.09 -2.49
CA SER A 310 -8.01 8.28 -3.68
C SER A 310 -7.48 9.33 -4.68
N THR A 311 -6.37 10.01 -4.33
CA THR A 311 -5.88 11.18 -5.04
C THR A 311 -4.75 10.90 -6.04
N THR A 312 -4.18 9.70 -6.05
CA THR A 312 -3.02 9.36 -6.90
C THR A 312 -3.40 9.24 -8.37
N ALA A 313 -2.47 9.53 -9.29
CA ALA A 313 -2.76 9.53 -10.73
C ALA A 313 -3.12 8.13 -11.22
N ALA A 314 -2.42 7.09 -10.76
CA ALA A 314 -2.71 5.70 -11.08
C ALA A 314 -4.09 5.25 -10.61
N VAL A 315 -4.57 5.75 -9.46
CA VAL A 315 -5.93 5.46 -8.98
C VAL A 315 -6.97 6.10 -9.90
N ARG A 316 -6.77 7.37 -10.29
CA ARG A 316 -7.68 8.05 -11.24
C ARG A 316 -7.72 7.34 -12.58
N TRP A 317 -6.57 6.93 -13.11
CA TRP A 317 -6.49 6.19 -14.36
C TRP A 317 -7.08 4.79 -14.25
N GLN A 318 -6.88 4.09 -13.13
CA GLN A 318 -7.53 2.80 -12.87
C GLN A 318 -9.06 2.95 -12.82
N GLN A 319 -9.58 3.96 -12.13
CA GLN A 319 -11.02 4.24 -12.05
C GLN A 319 -11.61 4.61 -13.41
N ARG A 320 -10.88 5.38 -14.21
CA ARG A 320 -11.28 5.77 -15.58
C ARG A 320 -11.30 4.56 -16.52
N LEU A 321 -10.33 3.66 -16.41
CA LEU A 321 -10.31 2.41 -17.19
C LEU A 321 -11.41 1.44 -16.74
N SER A 322 -11.68 1.35 -15.44
CA SER A 322 -12.78 0.52 -14.95
C SER A 322 -14.15 1.03 -15.41
N SER A 323 -14.36 2.35 -15.45
CA SER A 323 -15.65 2.92 -15.85
C SER A 323 -15.92 2.88 -17.36
N LEU A 324 -14.88 3.03 -18.19
CA LEU A 324 -15.01 3.04 -19.64
C LEU A 324 -14.90 1.64 -20.26
N ALA A 325 -14.04 0.80 -19.69
CA ALA A 325 -13.66 -0.45 -20.31
C ALA A 325 -14.11 -1.68 -19.50
N GLY A 326 -14.70 -1.55 -18.30
CA GLY A 326 -14.92 -2.71 -17.43
C GLY A 326 -13.60 -3.40 -17.02
N TRP A 327 -12.47 -2.72 -17.21
CA TRP A 327 -11.14 -3.16 -16.77
C TRP A 327 -11.02 -2.90 -15.27
N ASP A 328 -11.81 -3.62 -14.49
CA ASP A 328 -11.63 -3.62 -13.06
C ASP A 328 -10.44 -4.53 -12.69
N SER A 329 -9.82 -4.25 -11.54
CA SER A 329 -9.00 -5.24 -10.84
C SER A 329 -9.88 -6.27 -10.09
N THR A 330 -11.17 -6.30 -10.46
CA THR A 330 -12.29 -7.18 -10.08
C THR A 330 -12.03 -8.65 -10.32
N SER A 331 -11.38 -8.90 -11.46
CA SER A 331 -11.29 -10.22 -12.07
C SER A 331 -10.61 -11.22 -11.14
N MET A 332 -11.37 -12.16 -10.62
CA MET A 332 -10.84 -13.32 -9.92
C MET A 332 -10.28 -14.32 -10.95
N THR A 333 -9.04 -14.76 -10.76
CA THR A 333 -8.42 -15.77 -11.63
C THR A 333 -8.55 -17.16 -11.04
N LEU A 334 -9.25 -18.07 -11.74
CA LEU A 334 -9.32 -19.49 -11.39
C LEU A 334 -8.24 -20.28 -12.13
N GLY A 335 -7.30 -20.88 -11.40
CA GLY A 335 -6.29 -21.79 -11.95
C GLY A 335 -6.80 -23.23 -11.93
N ILE A 336 -6.85 -23.87 -13.10
CA ILE A 336 -7.18 -25.30 -13.24
C ILE A 336 -5.96 -26.01 -13.83
N GLU A 337 -5.39 -26.93 -13.06
CA GLU A 337 -4.23 -27.72 -13.45
C GLU A 337 -4.60 -29.21 -13.46
N ALA A 338 -4.23 -29.92 -14.53
CA ALA A 338 -4.40 -31.37 -14.66
C ALA A 338 -3.20 -31.96 -15.41
N SER A 339 -3.03 -33.28 -15.31
CA SER A 339 -1.90 -33.98 -15.89
C SER A 339 -1.96 -34.05 -17.42
N ASP A 340 -3.16 -33.98 -18.01
CA ASP A 340 -3.38 -33.97 -19.45
C ASP A 340 -4.18 -32.75 -19.90
N GLY A 341 -3.87 -32.23 -21.10
CA GLY A 341 -4.53 -31.06 -21.68
C GLY A 341 -6.02 -31.30 -21.99
N ILE A 342 -6.41 -32.56 -22.24
CA ILE A 342 -7.82 -32.94 -22.42
C ILE A 342 -8.59 -32.83 -21.10
N GLU A 343 -7.99 -33.27 -20.00
CA GLU A 343 -8.57 -33.16 -18.66
C GLU A 343 -8.73 -31.70 -18.24
N VAL A 344 -7.72 -30.85 -18.49
CA VAL A 344 -7.83 -29.40 -18.27
C VAL A 344 -8.99 -28.81 -19.06
N GLN A 345 -9.14 -29.16 -20.34
CA GLN A 345 -10.22 -28.63 -21.18
C GLN A 345 -11.60 -29.06 -20.65
N GLN A 346 -11.76 -30.32 -20.23
CA GLN A 346 -13.01 -30.81 -19.65
C GLN A 346 -13.33 -30.11 -18.32
N ALA A 347 -12.35 -29.97 -17.45
CA ALA A 347 -12.49 -29.29 -16.16
C ALA A 347 -12.87 -27.81 -16.35
N VAL A 348 -12.29 -27.12 -17.32
CA VAL A 348 -12.65 -25.72 -17.66
C VAL A 348 -14.10 -25.61 -18.13
N HIS A 349 -14.59 -26.53 -18.95
CA HIS A 349 -16.00 -26.52 -19.38
C HIS A 349 -16.95 -26.79 -18.22
N GLN A 350 -16.62 -27.75 -17.35
CA GLN A 350 -17.42 -28.03 -16.17
C GLN A 350 -17.46 -26.83 -15.23
N ALA A 351 -16.31 -26.18 -14.98
CA ALA A 351 -16.24 -24.97 -14.18
C ALA A 351 -17.08 -23.84 -14.79
N ALA A 352 -17.01 -23.62 -16.11
CA ALA A 352 -17.83 -22.62 -16.79
C ALA A 352 -19.34 -22.90 -16.61
N ASN A 353 -19.77 -24.16 -16.71
CA ASN A 353 -21.17 -24.54 -16.49
C ASN A 353 -21.63 -24.32 -15.06
N VAL A 354 -20.76 -24.55 -14.06
CA VAL A 354 -21.06 -24.29 -12.64
C VAL A 354 -21.15 -22.79 -12.36
N LEU A 355 -20.36 -21.97 -13.06
CA LEU A 355 -20.36 -20.52 -12.91
C LEU A 355 -21.46 -19.82 -13.73
N ALA A 356 -22.01 -20.47 -14.74
CA ALA A 356 -23.03 -19.90 -15.62
C ALA A 356 -24.29 -19.36 -14.89
N PRO A 357 -24.83 -20.04 -13.85
CA PRO A 357 -25.97 -19.52 -13.09
C PRO A 357 -25.67 -18.26 -12.28
N LEU A 358 -24.39 -18.00 -11.96
CA LEU A 358 -23.96 -16.83 -11.19
C LEU A 358 -23.77 -15.58 -12.06
N LEU A 359 -23.78 -15.74 -13.39
CA LEU A 359 -23.67 -14.63 -14.34
C LEU A 359 -24.93 -13.74 -14.26
N GLY A 360 -24.72 -12.45 -13.98
CA GLY A 360 -25.78 -11.44 -13.85
C GLY A 360 -26.23 -11.15 -12.42
N GLU A 361 -26.05 -12.07 -11.47
CA GLU A 361 -26.28 -11.82 -10.04
C GLU A 361 -24.99 -11.47 -9.30
N GLU A 362 -23.99 -12.36 -9.32
CA GLU A 362 -22.72 -12.18 -8.61
C GLU A 362 -21.52 -12.00 -9.54
N LEU A 363 -21.59 -12.50 -10.78
CA LEU A 363 -20.52 -12.45 -11.76
C LEU A 363 -20.92 -11.63 -12.99
N VAL A 364 -20.06 -10.71 -13.42
CA VAL A 364 -20.27 -9.91 -14.63
C VAL A 364 -19.92 -10.71 -15.89
N ALA A 365 -18.83 -11.48 -15.86
CA ALA A 365 -18.37 -12.29 -16.98
C ALA A 365 -17.47 -13.44 -16.51
N VAL A 366 -17.46 -14.54 -17.28
CA VAL A 366 -16.50 -15.65 -17.15
C VAL A 366 -15.86 -15.87 -18.51
N SER A 367 -14.54 -15.75 -18.58
CA SER A 367 -13.80 -15.86 -19.85
C SER A 367 -12.63 -16.84 -19.73
N SER A 368 -12.56 -17.79 -20.66
CA SER A 368 -11.38 -18.64 -20.86
C SER A 368 -11.22 -18.98 -22.35
N PRO A 369 -10.01 -18.95 -22.92
CA PRO A 369 -9.78 -19.37 -24.31
C PRO A 369 -10.21 -20.81 -24.59
N LEU A 370 -10.21 -21.67 -23.56
CA LEU A 370 -10.56 -23.09 -23.70
C LEU A 370 -12.07 -23.34 -23.70
N VAL A 371 -12.89 -22.40 -23.20
CA VAL A 371 -14.37 -22.45 -23.31
C VAL A 371 -14.81 -22.31 -24.79
N TRP A 372 -13.91 -21.82 -25.64
CA TRP A 372 -14.20 -21.54 -27.05
C TRP A 372 -13.95 -22.77 -27.94
N LEU A 373 -13.22 -23.75 -27.41
CA LEU A 373 -12.96 -25.01 -28.08
C LEU A 373 -13.98 -26.04 -27.60
N PRO A 374 -14.81 -26.64 -28.48
CA PRO A 374 -15.79 -27.64 -28.07
C PRO A 374 -15.12 -28.75 -27.25
N GLY A 375 -15.79 -29.26 -26.22
CA GLY A 375 -15.21 -30.27 -25.33
C GLY A 375 -14.79 -31.53 -26.08
N ALA A 376 -13.88 -32.34 -25.53
CA ALA A 376 -13.41 -33.56 -26.20
C ALA A 376 -14.53 -34.55 -26.58
N SER A 377 -15.61 -34.61 -25.79
CA SER A 377 -16.82 -35.39 -26.10
C SER A 377 -17.57 -34.81 -27.31
N GLU A 378 -17.73 -33.50 -27.38
CA GLU A 378 -18.38 -32.80 -28.48
C GLU A 378 -17.54 -32.84 -29.76
N GLN A 379 -16.22 -32.74 -29.65
CA GLN A 379 -15.30 -32.93 -30.77
C GLN A 379 -15.40 -34.34 -31.34
N ARG A 380 -15.46 -35.36 -30.48
CA ARG A 380 -15.67 -36.76 -30.90
C ARG A 380 -17.04 -36.95 -31.55
N ALA A 381 -18.10 -36.36 -30.98
CA ALA A 381 -19.44 -36.40 -31.56
C ALA A 381 -19.50 -35.68 -32.91
N GLY A 382 -18.85 -34.51 -33.04
CA GLY A 382 -18.73 -33.76 -34.28
C GLY A 382 -17.93 -34.49 -35.35
N LEU A 383 -16.82 -35.13 -34.97
CA LEU A 383 -16.02 -35.98 -35.86
C LEU A 383 -16.78 -37.21 -36.32
N ALA A 384 -17.55 -37.85 -35.42
CA ALA A 384 -18.39 -38.98 -35.77
C ALA A 384 -19.53 -38.57 -36.72
N ALA A 385 -20.14 -37.39 -36.51
CA ALA A 385 -21.13 -36.83 -37.42
C ALA A 385 -20.52 -36.49 -38.80
N PHE A 386 -19.30 -35.95 -38.83
CA PHE A 386 -18.58 -35.62 -40.06
C PHE A 386 -18.14 -36.88 -40.83
N ALA A 387 -17.73 -37.93 -40.12
CA ALA A 387 -17.41 -39.22 -40.71
C ALA A 387 -18.66 -39.96 -41.23
N GLY A 388 -19.83 -39.70 -40.63
CA GLY A 388 -21.12 -40.22 -41.08
C GLY A 388 -21.72 -39.47 -42.28
N SER A 389 -21.36 -38.19 -42.48
CA SER A 389 -21.68 -37.44 -43.70
C SER A 389 -20.69 -37.80 -44.80
N GLY A 390 -21.08 -38.72 -45.70
CA GLY A 390 -20.30 -39.04 -46.89
C GLY A 390 -19.95 -37.78 -47.72
N PRO A 391 -18.92 -37.84 -48.59
CA PRO A 391 -18.43 -36.68 -49.32
C PRO A 391 -19.57 -35.99 -50.08
N ASN A 392 -19.66 -34.67 -49.92
CA ASN A 392 -20.69 -33.85 -50.54
C ASN A 392 -20.67 -34.08 -52.07
N PRO A 393 -21.72 -34.65 -52.67
CA PRO A 393 -21.72 -35.02 -54.09
C PRO A 393 -21.59 -33.81 -55.03
N SER A 394 -21.75 -32.58 -54.54
CA SER A 394 -21.55 -31.35 -55.31
C SER A 394 -20.08 -30.95 -55.53
N LEU A 395 -19.10 -31.60 -54.87
CA LEU A 395 -17.67 -31.33 -55.05
C LEU A 395 -16.99 -32.29 -56.05
N ARG A 396 -17.76 -33.17 -56.70
CA ARG A 396 -17.30 -34.06 -57.77
C ARG A 396 -17.66 -33.48 -59.15
N ARG A 397 -17.13 -32.32 -59.51
CA ARG A 397 -16.98 -31.92 -60.91
C ARG A 397 -15.70 -31.12 -61.10
N ASP A 398 -15.01 -31.49 -62.18
CA ASP A 398 -13.92 -30.75 -62.86
C ASP A 398 -12.49 -31.00 -62.38
N GLY A 399 -12.04 -32.26 -62.41
CA GLY A 399 -10.64 -32.62 -62.15
C GLY A 399 -10.07 -33.80 -62.96
N GLU A 400 -10.66 -34.14 -64.11
CA GLU A 400 -10.18 -35.26 -64.96
C GLU A 400 -9.99 -34.86 -66.45
N ALA A 401 -9.62 -33.61 -66.71
CA ALA A 401 -9.26 -33.15 -68.05
C ALA A 401 -8.06 -32.18 -68.03
N ALA A 402 -6.92 -32.64 -67.52
CA ALA A 402 -5.61 -32.09 -67.86
C ALA A 402 -4.53 -33.06 -67.37
N LEU A 403 -4.12 -34.00 -68.23
CA LEU A 403 -2.79 -34.64 -68.30
C LEU A 403 -2.86 -35.71 -69.41
N VAL A 404 -2.64 -35.26 -70.65
CA VAL A 404 -2.02 -36.04 -71.72
C VAL A 404 -0.68 -35.40 -72.00
#